data_AF-A0A644WM62-F1
#
_entry.id   AF-A0A644WM62-F1
#
_cell.length_a   1.000
_cell.length_b   1.000
_cell.length_c   1.000
_cell.angle_alpha   90.00
_cell.angle_beta   90.00
_cell.angle_gamma   90.00
#
_symmetry.space_group_name_H-M   'P 1'
#
loop_
_entity.id
_entity.type
_entity.pdbx_description
1 polymer ?
#
loop_
_entity_poly.entity_id
_entity_poly.type
_entity_poly.pdbx_seq_one_letter_code
_entity_poly.pdbx_strand_id
1 'polypeptide(L)'
;MGNAFDVTSQRNLINFQKYKEYMFKQVLYIITNTKDEAVPIKICEPIFAPWEIDYSTDKYDIDANGNPCFNITVGPNSKKDILFNYKYDVKST
;
A
#
# COMPACT_ATOMS: atom_id res chain seq x y z
N MET A 1 -13.19 28.79 3.83
CA MET A 1 -11.90 28.11 4.09
C MET A 1 -12.20 26.62 4.08
N GLY A 2 -11.64 25.87 3.12
CA GLY A 2 -11.98 24.46 2.93
C GLY A 2 -11.32 23.58 3.99
N ASN A 3 -12.07 22.62 4.53
CA ASN A 3 -11.54 21.61 5.45
C ASN A 3 -10.49 20.78 4.70
N ALA A 4 -9.21 20.99 5.03
CA ALA A 4 -8.16 20.08 4.58
C ALA A 4 -8.46 18.69 5.14
N PHE A 5 -8.34 17.64 4.32
CA PHE A 5 -8.50 16.27 4.78
C PHE A 5 -7.44 15.98 5.85
N ASP A 6 -7.87 15.74 7.10
CA ASP A 6 -6.98 15.56 8.26
C ASP A 6 -5.99 14.40 8.12
N VAL A 7 -6.37 13.37 7.35
CA VAL A 7 -5.52 12.25 7.00
C VAL A 7 -5.68 11.99 5.51
N THR A 8 -4.56 11.98 4.79
CA THR A 8 -4.52 11.72 3.35
C THR A 8 -3.59 10.56 3.03
N SER A 9 -3.88 9.84 1.95
CA SER A 9 -2.99 8.84 1.40
C SER A 9 -2.83 9.07 -0.09
N GLN A 10 -1.59 9.04 -0.57
CA GLN A 10 -1.24 9.06 -1.98
C GLN A 10 -0.60 7.72 -2.34
N ARG A 11 -1.09 7.10 -3.41
CA ARG A 11 -0.53 5.86 -3.96
C ARG A 11 0.29 6.16 -5.22
N ASN A 12 1.57 5.83 -5.20
CA ASN A 12 2.46 5.97 -6.34
C ASN A 12 2.93 4.60 -6.84
N LEU A 13 2.90 4.40 -8.16
CA LEU A 13 3.50 3.23 -8.80
C LEU A 13 4.91 3.60 -9.26
N ILE A 14 5.91 3.20 -8.48
CA ILE A 14 7.31 3.61 -8.67
C ILE A 14 7.97 2.81 -9.79
N ASN A 15 7.64 1.53 -9.87
CA ASN A 15 8.11 0.66 -10.94
C ASN A 15 6.98 -0.26 -11.40
N PHE A 16 6.94 -0.51 -12.69
CA PHE A 16 6.00 -1.41 -13.34
C PHE A 16 6.68 -2.12 -14.49
N GLN A 17 6.77 -3.44 -14.39
CA GLN A 17 7.44 -4.27 -15.38
C GLN A 17 6.56 -5.45 -15.73
N LYS A 18 6.35 -5.66 -17.02
CA LYS A 18 5.65 -6.82 -17.55
C LYS A 18 6.66 -7.86 -17.99
N TYR A 19 6.57 -9.05 -17.43
CA TYR A 19 7.29 -10.22 -17.90
C TYR A 19 6.33 -11.17 -18.62
N LYS A 20 6.90 -12.21 -19.24
CA LYS A 20 6.11 -13.23 -19.94
C LYS A 20 5.14 -13.95 -19.01
N GLU A 21 5.54 -14.17 -17.76
CA GLU A 21 4.81 -15.03 -16.82
C GLU A 21 4.11 -14.27 -15.71
N TYR A 22 4.66 -13.12 -15.31
CA TYR A 22 4.13 -12.29 -14.22
C TYR A 22 4.25 -10.79 -14.52
N MET A 23 3.47 -10.01 -13.78
CA MET A 23 3.60 -8.56 -13.68
C MET A 23 4.30 -8.21 -12.38
N PHE A 24 5.30 -7.34 -12.42
CA PHE A 24 5.95 -6.78 -11.25
C PHE A 24 5.52 -5.33 -11.03
N LYS A 25 5.24 -4.98 -9.77
CA LYS A 25 4.90 -3.63 -9.35
C LYS A 25 5.66 -3.28 -8.07
N GLN A 26 6.22 -2.07 -8.01
CA GLN A 26 6.67 -1.44 -6.79
C GLN A 26 5.73 -0.27 -6.47
N VAL A 27 5.10 -0.32 -5.30
CA VAL A 27 4.09 0.64 -4.86
C VAL A 27 4.58 1.35 -3.62
N LEU A 28 4.45 2.68 -3.63
CA LEU A 28 4.70 3.55 -2.48
C LEU A 28 3.38 4.21 -2.08
N TYR A 29 2.95 3.96 -0.84
CA TYR A 29 1.96 4.81 -0.18
C TYR A 29 2.66 5.88 0.63
N ILE A 30 2.22 7.12 0.46
CA ILE A 30 2.59 8.27 1.29
C ILE A 30 1.35 8.65 2.08
N ILE A 31 1.40 8.49 3.40
CA ILE A 31 0.32 8.84 4.30
C ILE A 31 0.70 10.08 5.10
N THR A 32 -0.14 11.10 5.07
CA THR A 32 0.05 12.33 5.84
C THR A 32 -1.07 12.45 6.86
N ASN A 33 -0.70 12.67 8.12
CA ASN A 33 -1.61 13.01 9.22
C ASN A 33 -1.33 14.45 9.66
N THR A 34 -2.32 15.35 9.52
CA THR A 34 -2.24 16.75 9.96
C THR A 34 -2.95 16.99 11.28
N LYS A 35 -3.40 15.93 11.97
CA LYS A 35 -3.96 16.05 13.32
C LYS A 35 -2.87 16.12 14.37
N ASP A 36 -3.23 16.67 15.52
CA ASP A 36 -2.39 16.69 16.73
C ASP A 36 -2.42 15.37 17.53
N GLU A 37 -3.09 14.33 17.01
CA GLU A 37 -3.15 12.99 17.59
C GLU A 37 -2.67 11.92 16.60
N ALA A 38 -2.22 10.78 17.12
CA ALA A 38 -1.87 9.63 16.31
C ALA A 38 -3.14 8.94 15.79
N VAL A 39 -3.14 8.54 14.51
CA VAL A 39 -4.31 7.92 13.86
C VAL A 39 -3.97 6.49 13.41
N PRO A 40 -4.71 5.47 13.88
CA PRO A 40 -4.62 4.12 13.32
C PRO A 40 -5.33 4.06 11.98
N ILE A 41 -4.68 3.47 10.98
CA ILE A 41 -5.22 3.30 9.63
C ILE A 41 -4.96 1.89 9.11
N LYS A 42 -5.81 1.47 8.17
CA LYS A 42 -5.66 0.23 7.42
C LYS A 42 -5.65 0.53 5.93
N ILE A 43 -4.60 0.11 5.23
CA ILE A 43 -4.50 0.21 3.76
C ILE A 43 -4.45 -1.18 3.19
N CYS A 44 -5.38 -1.52 2.30
CA CYS A 44 -5.39 -2.79 1.57
C CYS A 44 -5.18 -2.52 0.08
N GLU A 45 -4.22 -3.22 -0.52
CA GLU A 45 -3.97 -3.15 -1.97
C GLU A 45 -4.67 -4.34 -2.63
N PRO A 46 -5.66 -4.12 -3.51
CA PRO A 46 -6.28 -5.21 -4.25
C PRO A 46 -5.30 -5.74 -5.32
N ILE A 47 -4.95 -7.02 -5.24
CA ILE A 47 -4.02 -7.69 -6.18
C ILE A 47 -4.69 -8.93 -6.76
N PHE A 48 -4.55 -9.13 -8.09
CA PHE A 48 -4.98 -10.37 -8.72
C PHE A 48 -4.18 -11.56 -8.19
N ALA A 49 -4.87 -12.61 -7.77
CA ALA A 49 -4.23 -13.85 -7.35
C ALA A 49 -3.83 -14.71 -8.57
N PRO A 50 -2.79 -15.56 -8.44
CA PRO A 50 -1.86 -15.63 -7.31
C PRO A 50 -0.90 -14.43 -7.31
N TRP A 51 -0.53 -13.97 -6.12
CA TRP A 51 0.44 -12.89 -5.93
C TRP A 51 1.43 -13.19 -4.80
N GLU A 52 2.56 -12.53 -4.84
CA GLU A 52 3.62 -12.60 -3.83
C GLU A 52 4.19 -11.20 -3.58
N ILE A 53 4.42 -10.84 -2.31
CA ILE A 53 5.21 -9.65 -1.93
C ILE A 53 6.64 -10.11 -1.62
N ASP A 54 7.61 -9.68 -2.41
CA ASP A 54 9.03 -10.02 -2.22
C ASP A 54 9.80 -9.00 -1.37
N TYR A 55 9.25 -7.81 -1.17
CA TYR A 55 9.78 -6.78 -0.29
C TYR A 55 8.66 -5.91 0.29
N SER A 56 8.76 -5.56 1.57
CA SER A 56 7.90 -4.57 2.21
C SER A 56 8.63 -3.87 3.37
N THR A 57 8.44 -2.56 3.52
CA THR A 57 8.92 -1.79 4.68
C THR A 57 8.13 -2.07 5.94
N ASP A 58 6.86 -2.49 5.79
CA ASP A 58 5.93 -2.69 6.89
C ASP A 58 5.34 -4.10 6.85
N LYS A 59 4.99 -4.61 8.03
CA LYS A 59 4.25 -5.87 8.13
C LYS A 59 2.85 -5.69 7.56
N TYR A 60 2.36 -6.72 6.92
CA TYR A 60 0.99 -6.81 6.42
C TYR A 60 0.37 -8.12 6.85
N ASP A 61 -0.96 -8.11 6.95
CA ASP A 61 -1.78 -9.30 7.08
C ASP A 61 -2.53 -9.53 5.76
N ILE A 62 -3.08 -10.73 5.57
CA ILE A 62 -3.92 -11.05 4.41
C ILE A 62 -5.39 -10.96 4.84
N ASP A 63 -6.21 -10.19 4.11
CA ASP A 63 -7.64 -10.11 4.40
C ASP A 63 -8.44 -11.33 3.89
N ALA A 64 -9.74 -11.35 4.17
CA ALA A 64 -10.63 -12.45 3.74
C ALA A 64 -10.72 -12.63 2.22
N ASN A 65 -10.37 -11.60 1.44
CA ASN A 65 -10.33 -11.64 -0.02
C ASN A 65 -8.94 -11.99 -0.56
N GLY A 66 -7.98 -12.27 0.31
CA GLY A 66 -6.62 -12.59 -0.08
C GLY A 66 -5.80 -11.37 -0.48
N ASN A 67 -6.11 -10.15 -0.01
CA ASN A 67 -5.32 -8.94 -0.29
C ASN A 67 -4.36 -8.62 0.86
N PRO A 68 -3.15 -8.10 0.57
CA PRO A 68 -2.28 -7.58 1.61
C PRO A 68 -2.85 -6.30 2.20
N CYS A 69 -2.93 -6.26 3.52
CA CYS A 69 -3.42 -5.12 4.30
C CYS A 69 -2.39 -4.69 5.35
N PHE A 70 -2.00 -3.42 5.30
CA PHE A 70 -1.09 -2.78 6.21
C PHE A 70 -1.87 -2.08 7.32
N ASN A 71 -1.72 -2.57 8.56
CA ASN A 71 -2.26 -1.93 9.75
C ASN A 71 -1.16 -1.07 10.37
N ILE A 72 -1.26 0.25 10.24
CA ILE A 72 -0.23 1.19 10.73
C ILE A 72 -0.85 2.29 11.60
N THR A 73 -0.04 2.86 12.48
CA THR A 73 -0.37 4.10 13.18
C THR A 73 0.50 5.21 12.62
N VAL A 74 -0.12 6.33 12.24
CA VAL A 74 0.59 7.53 11.79
C VAL A 74 0.59 8.55 12.92
N GLY A 75 1.78 9.03 13.31
CA GLY A 75 1.92 10.00 14.39
C GLY A 75 1.28 11.34 14.07
N PRO A 76 1.08 12.22 15.08
CA PRO A 76 0.53 13.54 14.88
C PRO A 76 1.45 14.40 13.98
N ASN A 77 0.86 15.25 13.14
CA ASN A 77 1.57 16.20 12.27
C ASN A 77 2.75 15.57 11.51
N SER A 78 2.56 14.35 11.00
CA SER A 78 3.63 13.54 10.46
C SER A 78 3.26 12.88 9.13
N LYS A 79 4.30 12.41 8.44
CA LYS A 79 4.18 11.58 7.25
C LYS A 79 4.77 10.21 7.51
N LYS A 80 4.13 9.18 6.97
CA LYS A 80 4.62 7.80 6.97
C LYS A 80 4.55 7.23 5.55
N ASP A 81 5.60 6.52 5.17
CA ASP A 81 5.70 5.86 3.88
C ASP A 81 5.59 4.34 4.05
N ILE A 82 4.85 3.68 3.16
CA ILE A 82 4.86 2.21 3.01
C ILE A 82 5.35 1.91 1.59
N LEU A 83 6.49 1.25 1.48
CA LEU A 83 7.03 0.79 0.20
C LEU A 83 6.99 -0.72 0.16
N PHE A 84 6.37 -1.28 -0.87
CA PHE A 84 6.35 -2.71 -1.09
C PHE A 84 6.38 -3.05 -2.57
N ASN A 85 6.85 -4.24 -2.85
CA ASN A 85 6.94 -4.80 -4.17
C ASN A 85 6.08 -6.05 -4.23
N TYR A 86 5.36 -6.26 -5.33
CA TYR A 86 4.63 -7.48 -5.55
C TYR A 86 4.71 -7.96 -6.99
N LYS A 87 4.52 -9.27 -7.13
CA LYS A 87 4.35 -9.96 -8.40
C LYS A 87 2.96 -10.60 -8.43
N TYR A 88 2.33 -10.61 -9.59
CA TYR A 88 1.14 -11.42 -9.82
C TYR A 88 1.20 -12.08 -11.19
N ASP A 89 0.68 -13.30 -11.30
CA ASP A 89 0.78 -14.08 -12.52
C ASP A 89 -0.10 -13.51 -13.63
N VAL A 90 0.42 -13.52 -14.86
CA VAL A 90 -0.32 -13.10 -16.06
C VAL A 90 -0.92 -14.30 -16.80
N LYS A 91 -0.54 -15.53 -16.44
CA LYS A 91 -0.96 -16.78 -17.11
C LYS A 91 -2.41 -17.19 -16.83
N SER A 92 -3.29 -16.26 -16.47
CA SER A 92 -4.72 -16.53 -16.30
C SER A 92 -5.54 -15.39 -16.87
N THR A 93 -5.44 -15.19 -18.19
CA THR A 93 -6.50 -14.60 -19.01
C THR A 93 -6.61 -15.37 -20.32
#